data_AF-A0A8I3A2G1-F1
#
_entry.id   AF-A0A8I3A2G1-F1
#
_cell.length_a   1.000
_cell.length_b   1.000
_cell.length_c   1.000
_cell.angle_alpha   90.00
_cell.angle_beta   90.00
_cell.angle_gamma   90.00
#
_symmetry.space_group_name_H-M   'P 1'
#
loop_
_entity.id
_entity.type
_entity.pdbx_description
1 polymer ?
#
loop_
_entity_poly.entity_id
_entity_poly.type
_entity_poly.pdbx_seq_one_letter_code
_entity_poly.pdbx_strand_id
1 'polypeptide(L)'
;MNGSKRKLDDCDALATDGVESAGTARASRKISKLSAQDGNTVNTENKSQNDSSDSSPGLAPLLDFSALISAEEISEHFEVVARELLSNTILCVVQNGICTDLDILELEFYLQKACCHEDPFTHGSVEQERSGQWYFHRSPRRPDTCARGLPVTAAGSYRGGTRKGLDLTIGGPVVIQTSNAPVTMRGGALLRTVRHRTDNKVICGPSLLVDEILRLSGASTIDHLVNRTWNGDIFALSPPTPPRGTFMYLRRATQNPVDGKRPTVYRSPRIGLDLSNPDTTGSITHPRVVFVGKPYRYFTHPGLLAYKGRVQTFVGLYNMLIESKGYAEDSMELKKALRDLLGLGEQNVSKYMADYRSGYQGGKLKSFTGRAGKGVCQSASEYLRMMGALRKVLQ
;
A
#
# COMPACT_ATOMS: atom_id res chain seq x y z
N MET A 1 47.68 18.59 24.50
CA MET A 1 47.13 17.26 24.84
C MET A 1 45.84 17.05 24.07
N ASN A 2 45.84 15.97 23.31
CA ASN A 2 44.95 15.53 22.24
C ASN A 2 43.44 15.78 22.40
N GLY A 3 42.82 16.22 21.29
CA GLY A 3 41.38 16.32 21.13
C GLY A 3 40.70 15.04 20.67
N SER A 4 39.39 15.12 20.45
CA SER A 4 38.66 14.14 19.66
C SER A 4 37.44 14.77 18.98
N LYS A 5 37.49 14.77 17.64
CA LYS A 5 36.40 15.11 16.71
C LYS A 5 35.39 13.96 16.72
N ARG A 6 34.09 14.24 16.89
CA ARG A 6 33.04 13.26 16.62
C ARG A 6 32.82 13.18 15.12
N LYS A 7 33.18 12.03 14.54
CA LYS A 7 32.79 11.61 13.19
C LYS A 7 31.31 11.21 13.21
N LEU A 8 30.60 11.67 12.18
CA LEU A 8 29.40 11.00 11.68
C LEU A 8 29.88 9.74 10.95
N ASP A 9 29.30 8.59 11.29
CA ASP A 9 29.48 7.37 10.52
C ASP A 9 28.23 7.13 9.67
N ASP A 10 28.46 7.22 8.36
CA ASP A 10 27.63 6.69 7.28
C ASP A 10 27.46 5.18 7.45
N CYS A 11 26.26 4.68 7.13
CA CYS A 11 25.99 3.24 6.98
C CYS A 11 25.26 3.02 5.66
N ASP A 12 26.03 3.05 4.57
CA ASP A 12 25.71 2.42 3.29
C ASP A 12 26.91 1.55 2.90
N ALA A 13 26.73 0.24 2.93
CA ALA A 13 27.51 -0.74 2.17
C ALA A 13 26.88 -2.12 2.34
N LEU A 14 26.13 -2.58 1.33
CA LEU A 14 25.96 -4.01 1.08
C LEU A 14 26.46 -4.30 -0.33
N ALA A 15 27.34 -5.30 -0.35
CA ALA A 15 28.18 -5.71 -1.45
C ALA A 15 27.39 -6.31 -2.61
N THR A 16 27.88 -6.01 -3.81
CA THR A 16 27.52 -6.64 -5.08
C THR A 16 28.52 -7.76 -5.38
N ASP A 17 28.10 -9.00 -5.28
CA ASP A 17 28.67 -10.11 -6.06
C ASP A 17 27.71 -10.30 -7.26
N GLY A 18 28.12 -10.25 -8.53
CA GLY A 18 29.21 -11.00 -9.11
C GLY A 18 28.63 -12.23 -9.81
N VAL A 19 27.95 -12.04 -10.96
CA VAL A 19 27.56 -13.16 -11.84
C VAL A 19 28.04 -12.84 -13.25
N GLU A 20 28.94 -13.70 -13.70
CA GLU A 20 29.59 -13.72 -15.00
C GLU A 20 28.62 -14.01 -16.16
N SER A 21 29.03 -13.48 -17.31
CA SER A 21 28.44 -13.64 -18.62
C SER A 21 28.50 -15.08 -19.12
N ALA A 22 27.41 -15.55 -19.72
CA ALA A 22 27.44 -16.56 -20.77
C ALA A 22 26.66 -16.02 -21.96
N GLY A 23 27.38 -15.69 -23.04
CA GLY A 23 26.78 -15.30 -24.31
C GLY A 23 26.32 -16.51 -25.10
N THR A 24 25.29 -16.35 -25.94
CA THR A 24 25.21 -17.13 -27.17
C THR A 24 24.36 -16.45 -28.24
N ALA A 25 24.99 -16.30 -29.41
CA ALA A 25 24.47 -16.42 -30.78
C ALA A 25 23.18 -15.69 -31.22
N ARG A 26 23.46 -14.58 -31.90
CA ARG A 26 22.88 -14.11 -33.16
C ARG A 26 22.39 -15.24 -34.10
N ALA A 27 21.12 -15.19 -34.51
CA ALA A 27 20.64 -15.83 -35.73
C ALA A 27 19.64 -14.91 -36.46
N SER A 28 20.14 -14.25 -37.50
CA SER A 28 19.35 -13.51 -38.48
C SER A 28 18.55 -14.49 -39.35
N ARG A 29 17.24 -14.25 -39.51
CA ARG A 29 16.51 -14.67 -40.72
C ARG A 29 15.66 -13.52 -41.24
N LYS A 30 16.07 -13.08 -42.42
CA LYS A 30 15.37 -12.20 -43.37
C LYS A 30 14.55 -13.10 -44.31
N ILE A 31 13.71 -12.48 -45.16
CA ILE A 31 12.91 -13.02 -46.29
C ILE A 31 11.43 -13.24 -45.86
N SER A 32 10.39 -12.72 -46.52
CA SER A 32 10.24 -11.89 -47.73
C SER A 32 8.83 -11.29 -47.79
N LYS A 33 8.72 -10.15 -48.48
CA LYS A 33 7.47 -9.59 -49.02
C LYS A 33 6.87 -10.54 -50.08
N LEU A 34 5.54 -10.65 -50.08
CA LEU A 34 4.72 -10.91 -51.28
C LEU A 34 3.39 -10.16 -51.12
N SER A 35 2.82 -9.82 -52.27
CA SER A 35 1.95 -8.69 -52.55
C SER A 35 0.49 -9.07 -52.80
N ALA A 36 -0.37 -8.06 -52.61
CA ALA A 36 -1.58 -7.72 -53.38
C ALA A 36 -2.87 -8.56 -53.26
N GLN A 37 -3.92 -7.78 -52.89
CA GLN A 37 -5.30 -7.74 -53.40
C GLN A 37 -6.16 -9.01 -53.38
N ASP A 38 -7.26 -8.97 -52.63
CA ASP A 38 -8.58 -8.78 -53.25
C ASP A 38 -9.62 -8.31 -52.23
N GLY A 39 -10.51 -7.44 -52.70
CA GLY A 39 -11.55 -6.83 -51.89
C GLY A 39 -12.72 -7.78 -51.64
N ASN A 40 -13.42 -7.56 -50.52
CA ASN A 40 -14.85 -7.76 -50.52
C ASN A 40 -15.53 -6.86 -49.49
N THR A 41 -16.46 -6.07 -50.00
CA THR A 41 -17.31 -5.12 -49.31
C THR A 41 -18.40 -5.90 -48.56
N VAL A 42 -18.49 -5.74 -47.24
CA VAL A 42 -19.66 -6.22 -46.47
C VAL A 42 -20.21 -5.08 -45.63
N ASN A 43 -21.49 -4.81 -45.90
CA ASN A 43 -22.34 -3.80 -45.31
C ASN A 43 -22.28 -3.79 -43.77
N THR A 44 -21.99 -2.62 -43.21
CA THR A 44 -22.13 -2.34 -41.78
C THR A 44 -23.53 -1.80 -41.53
N GLU A 45 -24.49 -2.67 -41.23
CA GLU A 45 -25.77 -2.26 -40.67
C GLU A 45 -25.60 -1.95 -39.18
N ASN A 46 -25.94 -0.71 -38.84
CA ASN A 46 -26.07 -0.19 -37.49
C ASN A 46 -26.95 -1.09 -36.62
N LYS A 47 -26.33 -1.74 -35.63
CA LYS A 47 -27.04 -2.27 -34.48
C LYS A 47 -26.50 -1.59 -33.23
N SER A 48 -27.15 -0.49 -32.89
CA SER A 48 -27.13 0.15 -31.57
C SER A 48 -27.57 -0.88 -30.53
N GLN A 49 -26.61 -1.63 -29.99
CA GLN A 49 -26.81 -2.41 -28.78
C GLN A 49 -26.60 -1.48 -27.59
N ASN A 50 -27.73 -1.20 -26.94
CA ASN A 50 -27.83 -0.76 -25.56
C ASN A 50 -26.87 -1.57 -24.69
N ASP A 51 -25.78 -0.94 -24.26
CA ASP A 51 -24.88 -1.47 -23.25
C ASP A 51 -25.46 -1.11 -21.88
N SER A 52 -26.43 -1.91 -21.44
CA SER A 52 -26.98 -1.82 -20.10
C SER A 52 -26.11 -2.62 -19.13
N SER A 53 -25.63 -1.90 -18.11
CA SER A 53 -25.30 -2.36 -16.74
C SER A 53 -23.88 -2.91 -16.46
N ASP A 54 -22.93 -1.99 -16.24
CA ASP A 54 -22.01 -2.13 -15.09
C ASP A 54 -22.40 -1.05 -14.07
N SER A 55 -23.47 -1.31 -13.31
CA SER A 55 -23.93 -0.46 -12.19
C SER A 55 -23.05 -0.63 -10.96
N SER A 56 -21.74 -0.72 -11.17
CA SER A 56 -20.75 -0.65 -10.09
C SER A 56 -20.75 0.79 -9.60
N PRO A 57 -21.01 1.05 -8.30
CA PRO A 57 -20.89 2.40 -7.76
C PRO A 57 -19.49 2.96 -8.07
N GLY A 58 -19.42 4.25 -8.39
CA GLY A 58 -18.14 4.92 -8.55
C GLY A 58 -17.29 4.82 -7.28
N LEU A 59 -16.00 5.18 -7.37
CA LEU A 59 -15.08 5.10 -6.23
C LEU A 59 -15.55 5.91 -5.02
N ALA A 60 -16.22 7.06 -5.23
CA ALA A 60 -16.66 7.96 -4.16
C ALA A 60 -17.49 7.28 -3.04
N PRO A 61 -18.61 6.59 -3.34
CA PRO A 61 -19.36 5.81 -2.35
C PRO A 61 -18.52 4.79 -1.56
N LEU A 62 -17.50 4.21 -2.17
CA LEU A 62 -16.66 3.21 -1.50
C LEU A 62 -15.74 3.83 -0.43
N LEU A 63 -15.46 5.13 -0.51
CA LEU A 63 -14.60 5.81 0.47
C LEU A 63 -15.35 6.26 1.73
N ASP A 64 -16.68 6.13 1.76
CA ASP A 64 -17.52 6.44 2.91
C ASP A 64 -17.70 5.20 3.80
N PHE A 65 -17.26 5.31 5.05
CA PHE A 65 -17.31 4.28 6.08
C PHE A 65 -18.33 4.63 7.18
N SER A 66 -19.09 5.72 7.02
CA SER A 66 -20.00 6.26 8.05
C SER A 66 -21.05 5.24 8.49
N ALA A 67 -21.54 4.42 7.57
CA ALA A 67 -22.57 3.42 7.82
C ALA A 67 -22.05 2.13 8.49
N LEU A 68 -20.73 1.90 8.53
CA LEU A 68 -20.14 0.66 9.04
C LEU A 68 -19.99 0.74 10.56
N ILE A 69 -20.48 -0.24 11.30
CA ILE A 69 -20.59 -0.19 12.77
C ILE A 69 -19.73 -1.21 13.50
N SER A 70 -19.08 -2.14 12.79
CA SER A 70 -18.20 -3.17 13.37
C SER A 70 -16.81 -3.20 12.71
N ALA A 71 -15.84 -3.79 13.41
CA ALA A 71 -14.48 -3.94 12.88
C ALA A 71 -14.43 -4.94 11.71
N GLU A 72 -15.33 -5.92 11.71
CA GLU A 72 -15.53 -6.93 10.69
C GLU A 72 -16.04 -6.30 9.39
N GLU A 73 -17.14 -5.54 9.45
CA GLU A 73 -17.68 -4.79 8.30
C GLU A 73 -16.64 -3.85 7.69
N ILE A 74 -15.87 -3.15 8.53
CA ILE A 74 -14.78 -2.27 8.08
C ILE A 74 -13.70 -3.07 7.36
N SER A 75 -13.33 -4.24 7.89
CA SER A 75 -12.31 -5.09 7.29
C SER A 75 -12.76 -5.66 5.94
N GLU A 76 -14.03 -6.06 5.81
CA GLU A 76 -14.64 -6.48 4.54
C GLU A 76 -14.68 -5.33 3.53
N HIS A 77 -15.07 -4.14 3.99
CA HIS A 77 -15.13 -2.95 3.14
C HIS A 77 -13.74 -2.51 2.65
N PHE A 78 -12.70 -2.64 3.48
CA PHE A 78 -11.31 -2.48 3.02
C PHE A 78 -10.97 -3.40 1.86
N GLU A 79 -11.46 -4.65 1.84
CA GLU A 79 -11.23 -5.54 0.69
C GLU A 79 -11.90 -5.03 -0.58
N VAL A 80 -13.12 -4.51 -0.47
CA VAL A 80 -13.86 -3.94 -1.60
C VAL A 80 -13.12 -2.73 -2.16
N VAL A 81 -12.73 -1.79 -1.29
CA VAL A 81 -11.97 -0.59 -1.67
C VAL A 81 -10.62 -0.97 -2.29
N ALA A 82 -9.88 -1.90 -1.67
CA ALA A 82 -8.60 -2.36 -2.22
C ALA A 82 -8.76 -3.01 -3.60
N ARG A 83 -9.80 -3.81 -3.80
CA ARG A 83 -10.06 -4.44 -5.10
C ARG A 83 -10.33 -3.40 -6.18
N GLU A 84 -11.12 -2.38 -5.88
CA GLU A 84 -11.38 -1.29 -6.82
C GLU A 84 -10.09 -0.51 -7.13
N LEU A 85 -9.32 -0.12 -6.11
CA LEU A 85 -8.09 0.66 -6.28
C LEU A 85 -6.99 -0.12 -7.02
N LEU A 86 -6.82 -1.41 -6.73
CA LEU A 86 -5.72 -2.22 -7.27
C LEU A 86 -6.05 -2.89 -8.61
N SER A 87 -7.34 -3.08 -8.95
CA SER A 87 -7.75 -3.78 -10.16
C SER A 87 -8.38 -2.87 -11.21
N ASN A 88 -9.11 -1.85 -10.77
CA ASN A 88 -10.00 -1.09 -11.64
C ASN A 88 -9.65 0.40 -11.68
N THR A 89 -8.61 0.85 -10.98
CA THR A 89 -8.27 2.27 -10.87
C THR A 89 -6.86 2.53 -11.42
N ILE A 90 -6.72 3.63 -12.16
CA ILE A 90 -5.46 4.17 -12.66
C ILE A 90 -5.22 5.50 -11.96
N LEU A 91 -4.00 5.70 -11.47
CA LEU A 91 -3.52 6.99 -11.00
C LEU A 91 -2.93 7.76 -12.20
N CYS A 92 -3.52 8.91 -12.52
CA CYS A 92 -3.08 9.76 -13.62
C CYS A 92 -2.36 10.99 -13.06
N VAL A 93 -1.14 11.22 -13.53
CA VAL A 93 -0.40 12.47 -13.31
C VAL A 93 -0.32 13.22 -14.63
N VAL A 94 -0.90 14.41 -14.68
CA VAL A 94 -0.92 15.26 -15.87
C VAL A 94 0.02 16.44 -15.66
N GLN A 95 0.85 16.71 -16.66
CA GLN A 95 1.72 17.90 -16.72
C GLN A 95 1.71 18.46 -18.14
N ASN A 96 1.24 19.70 -18.30
CA ASN A 96 1.16 20.43 -19.56
C ASN A 96 0.56 19.60 -20.71
N GLY A 97 -0.53 18.87 -20.41
CA GLY A 97 -1.23 18.01 -21.38
C GLY A 97 -0.65 16.60 -21.55
N ILE A 98 0.53 16.31 -20.99
CA ILE A 98 1.11 14.96 -20.99
C ILE A 98 0.54 14.19 -19.80
N CYS A 99 -0.17 13.09 -20.04
CA CYS A 99 -0.71 12.21 -19.02
C CYS A 99 0.18 10.98 -18.84
N THR A 100 0.68 10.76 -17.63
CA THR A 100 1.35 9.52 -17.23
C THR A 100 0.40 8.67 -16.41
N ASP A 101 0.12 7.46 -16.89
CA ASP A 101 -0.71 6.48 -16.21
C ASP A 101 0.13 5.54 -15.33
N LEU A 102 -0.32 5.37 -14.08
CA LEU A 102 0.29 4.49 -13.09
C LEU A 102 -0.74 3.47 -12.59
N ASP A 103 -0.38 2.19 -12.61
CA ASP A 103 -1.11 1.13 -11.91
C ASP A 103 -0.76 1.18 -10.41
N ILE A 104 -1.75 1.09 -9.53
CA ILE A 104 -1.52 0.94 -8.08
C ILE A 104 -1.32 -0.55 -7.78
N LEU A 105 -0.18 -0.90 -7.18
CA LEU A 105 0.17 -2.30 -6.87
C LEU A 105 0.10 -2.64 -5.39
N GLU A 106 0.18 -1.65 -4.50
CA GLU A 106 0.23 -1.86 -3.05
C GLU A 106 -0.30 -0.63 -2.29
N LEU A 107 -1.14 -0.87 -1.28
CA LEU A 107 -1.64 0.15 -0.36
C LEU A 107 -1.80 -0.39 1.08
N GLU A 108 -1.88 0.53 2.05
CA GLU A 108 -2.16 0.23 3.46
C GLU A 108 -3.30 1.09 4.00
N PHE A 109 -4.26 0.50 4.70
CA PHE A 109 -5.33 1.25 5.35
C PHE A 109 -4.99 1.63 6.79
N TYR A 110 -5.44 2.83 7.14
CA TYR A 110 -5.44 3.40 8.48
C TYR A 110 -6.80 4.08 8.67
N LEU A 111 -7.54 3.69 9.70
CA LEU A 111 -8.85 4.27 9.99
C LEU A 111 -9.04 4.41 11.49
N GLN A 112 -9.26 5.64 11.93
CA GLN A 112 -9.75 5.94 13.27
C GLN A 112 -11.24 6.22 13.16
N LYS A 113 -12.08 5.31 13.65
CA LYS A 113 -13.52 5.45 13.77
C LYS A 113 -13.93 5.11 15.20
N ALA A 114 -14.52 6.10 15.87
CA ALA A 114 -14.94 5.96 17.27
C ALA A 114 -15.87 4.74 17.45
N CYS A 115 -15.76 4.10 18.62
CA CYS A 115 -16.61 3.00 19.09
C CYS A 115 -16.47 1.65 18.37
N CYS A 116 -15.91 1.58 17.16
CA CYS A 116 -15.84 0.32 16.42
C CYS A 116 -14.49 0.02 15.75
N HIS A 117 -13.65 1.02 15.48
CA HIS A 117 -12.33 0.80 14.88
C HIS A 117 -11.37 1.95 15.18
N GLU A 118 -10.82 1.99 16.39
CA GLU A 118 -9.90 3.04 16.83
C GLU A 118 -8.45 2.64 16.55
N ASP A 119 -7.99 2.82 15.31
CA ASP A 119 -6.59 2.61 14.96
C ASP A 119 -5.71 3.82 15.33
N PRO A 120 -4.86 3.72 16.38
CA PRO A 120 -4.05 4.84 16.84
C PRO A 120 -2.82 5.11 15.97
N PHE A 121 -2.58 4.30 14.93
CA PHE A 121 -1.48 4.50 13.98
C PHE A 121 -1.89 5.35 12.78
N THR A 122 -3.17 5.71 12.69
CA THR A 122 -3.66 6.71 11.73
C THR A 122 -3.02 8.06 12.03
N HIS A 123 -2.64 8.82 10.99
CA HIS A 123 -2.13 10.18 11.19
C HIS A 123 -3.17 11.09 11.83
N GLY A 124 -4.46 10.88 11.50
CA GLY A 124 -5.59 11.53 12.14
C GLY A 124 -5.58 13.04 11.92
N SER A 125 -5.11 13.51 10.77
CA SER A 125 -5.13 14.94 10.44
C SER A 125 -6.55 15.42 10.13
N VAL A 126 -6.79 16.73 10.20
CA VAL A 126 -8.09 17.32 9.84
C VAL A 126 -8.39 17.09 8.36
N GLU A 127 -7.37 17.06 7.50
CA GLU A 127 -7.55 16.75 6.08
C GLU A 127 -8.04 15.31 5.84
N GLN A 128 -7.81 14.38 6.77
CA GLN A 128 -8.30 13.00 6.69
C GLN A 128 -9.75 12.82 7.13
N GLU A 129 -10.45 13.90 7.49
CA GLU A 129 -11.89 13.87 7.82
C GLU A 129 -12.78 13.75 6.58
N ARG A 130 -12.25 14.16 5.42
CA ARG A 130 -12.99 14.20 4.15
C ARG A 130 -12.42 13.18 3.21
N SER A 131 -13.27 12.31 2.68
CA SER A 131 -12.85 11.29 1.73
C SER A 131 -12.63 11.85 0.33
N GLY A 132 -11.82 11.16 -0.48
CA GLY A 132 -11.62 11.49 -1.89
C GLY A 132 -10.64 12.65 -2.12
N GLN A 133 -9.73 12.89 -1.18
CA GLN A 133 -8.68 13.90 -1.28
C GLN A 133 -7.28 13.26 -1.19
N TRP A 134 -6.28 13.95 -1.71
CA TRP A 134 -4.89 13.61 -1.52
C TRP A 134 -4.38 14.16 -0.19
N TYR A 135 -3.85 13.28 0.66
CA TYR A 135 -3.17 13.67 1.88
C TYR A 135 -1.69 13.28 1.83
N PHE A 136 -0.82 14.28 1.74
CA PHE A 136 0.62 14.07 1.90
C PHE A 136 0.99 14.12 3.39
N HIS A 137 1.80 13.16 3.83
CA HIS A 137 2.16 13.05 5.25
C HIS A 137 2.81 14.34 5.77
N ARG A 138 2.29 14.83 6.90
CA ARG A 138 2.78 16.01 7.60
C ARG A 138 3.61 15.65 8.82
N SER A 139 4.48 16.57 9.20
CA SER A 139 5.19 16.48 10.46
C SER A 139 4.19 16.69 11.61
N PRO A 140 4.31 15.95 12.73
CA PRO A 140 3.41 16.10 13.85
C PRO A 140 3.69 17.47 14.49
N ARG A 141 2.64 18.25 14.77
CA ARG A 141 2.79 19.50 15.51
C ARG A 141 2.22 19.29 16.90
N ARG A 142 3.06 19.39 17.92
CA ARG A 142 2.55 19.52 19.29
C ARG A 142 2.04 20.96 19.42
N PRO A 143 0.81 21.20 19.87
CA PRO A 143 0.40 22.56 20.21
C PRO A 143 1.37 23.10 21.26
N ASP A 144 1.82 24.34 21.07
CA ASP A 144 2.85 25.00 21.90
C ASP A 144 2.38 25.28 23.34
N THR A 145 1.17 24.85 23.72
CA THR A 145 0.60 25.00 25.06
C THR A 145 0.52 23.67 25.77
N CYS A 146 1.22 23.59 26.90
CA CYS A 146 1.31 22.43 27.77
C CYS A 146 -0.07 21.90 28.20
N ALA A 147 -0.49 20.78 27.63
CA ALA A 147 -1.41 19.84 28.25
C ALA A 147 -1.04 18.41 27.80
N ARG A 148 -0.59 17.58 28.73
CA ARG A 148 -0.48 16.13 28.52
C ARG A 148 -1.88 15.60 28.22
N GLY A 149 -2.09 14.99 27.05
CA GLY A 149 -3.30 14.20 26.77
C GLY A 149 -4.13 14.62 25.57
N LEU A 150 -3.82 15.72 24.87
CA LEU A 150 -4.49 16.04 23.61
C LEU A 150 -3.79 15.35 22.42
N PRO A 151 -4.55 14.79 21.45
CA PRO A 151 -3.96 14.10 20.30
C PRO A 151 -3.10 15.07 19.48
N VAL A 152 -1.90 14.63 19.13
CA VAL A 152 -0.98 15.37 18.26
C VAL A 152 -1.66 15.51 16.90
N THR A 153 -2.08 16.72 16.55
CA THR A 153 -2.63 16.97 15.22
C THR A 153 -1.47 17.11 14.23
N ALA A 154 -1.55 16.42 13.09
CA ALA A 154 -0.57 16.52 12.01
C ALA A 154 -0.72 17.86 11.26
N ALA A 155 -0.58 18.99 11.95
CA ALA A 155 -0.69 20.35 11.39
C ALA A 155 0.69 20.99 11.08
N GLY A 156 1.73 20.17 10.93
CA GLY A 156 3.08 20.63 10.59
C GLY A 156 3.33 20.77 9.09
N SER A 157 4.56 21.15 8.73
CA SER A 157 5.04 21.15 7.35
C SER A 157 5.01 19.74 6.75
N TYR A 158 4.89 19.65 5.42
CA TYR A 158 5.00 18.38 4.70
C TYR A 158 6.32 17.70 5.04
N ARG A 159 6.27 16.38 5.24
CA ARG A 159 7.48 15.59 5.49
C ARG A 159 8.37 15.60 4.25
N GLY A 160 9.68 15.67 4.46
CA GLY A 160 10.69 15.46 3.43
C GLY A 160 11.47 14.16 3.63
N GLY A 161 12.47 13.92 2.78
CA GLY A 161 13.38 12.78 2.89
C GLY A 161 12.68 11.42 2.80
N THR A 162 13.03 10.48 3.68
CA THR A 162 12.52 9.10 3.70
C THR A 162 11.20 8.92 4.47
N ARG A 163 10.59 10.02 4.93
CA ARG A 163 9.36 10.01 5.73
C ARG A 163 8.15 10.57 4.96
N LYS A 164 8.25 10.67 3.64
CA LYS A 164 7.15 11.08 2.77
C LYS A 164 6.18 9.92 2.59
N GLY A 165 4.90 10.24 2.44
CA GLY A 165 3.83 9.31 2.07
C GLY A 165 2.66 10.08 1.47
N LEU A 166 1.83 9.35 0.73
CA LEU A 166 0.65 9.86 0.04
C LEU A 166 -0.52 8.92 0.33
N ASP A 167 -1.55 9.46 0.97
CA ASP A 167 -2.78 8.75 1.27
C ASP A 167 -3.91 9.25 0.36
N LEU A 168 -4.77 8.34 -0.09
CA LEU A 168 -6.13 8.69 -0.48
C LEU A 168 -6.98 8.74 0.79
N THR A 169 -7.59 9.87 1.09
CA THR A 169 -8.40 10.01 2.30
C THR A 169 -9.69 9.18 2.22
N ILE A 170 -10.03 8.54 3.35
CA ILE A 170 -11.21 7.71 3.54
C ILE A 170 -11.87 8.01 4.89
N GLY A 171 -13.13 7.61 5.06
CA GLY A 171 -13.82 7.68 6.34
C GLY A 171 -15.20 8.32 6.21
N GLY A 172 -15.25 9.65 6.15
CA GLY A 172 -16.50 10.38 5.98
C GLY A 172 -17.02 10.39 4.52
N PRO A 173 -18.18 11.00 4.25
CA PRO A 173 -18.64 11.22 2.89
C PRO A 173 -17.69 12.15 2.12
N VAL A 174 -17.63 11.98 0.79
CA VAL A 174 -16.83 12.83 -0.11
C VAL A 174 -17.38 14.26 -0.18
N VAL A 175 -18.70 14.43 -0.03
CA VAL A 175 -19.37 15.73 -0.02
C VAL A 175 -19.52 16.24 1.42
N ILE A 176 -19.28 17.54 1.61
CA ILE A 176 -19.37 18.22 2.91
C ILE A 176 -20.79 18.05 3.48
N GLN A 177 -20.91 17.37 4.61
CA GLN A 177 -22.02 17.66 5.52
C GLN A 177 -21.69 18.98 6.23
N THR A 178 -22.56 19.98 6.07
CA THR A 178 -22.49 21.27 6.78
C THR A 178 -22.85 21.14 8.27
N SER A 179 -22.92 19.93 8.80
CA SER A 179 -23.30 19.66 10.17
C SER A 179 -22.13 20.00 11.10
N ASN A 180 -22.42 20.75 12.17
CA ASN A 180 -21.51 20.98 13.31
C ASN A 180 -21.31 19.71 14.16
N ALA A 181 -21.52 18.52 13.60
CA ALA A 181 -21.37 17.27 14.32
C ALA A 181 -19.89 17.04 14.64
N PRO A 182 -19.56 16.50 15.83
CA PRO A 182 -18.18 16.15 16.16
C PRO A 182 -17.68 15.12 15.14
N VAL A 183 -16.50 15.38 14.61
CA VAL A 183 -15.82 14.46 13.68
C VAL A 183 -15.48 13.18 14.45
N THR A 184 -16.11 12.08 14.05
CA THR A 184 -15.90 10.76 14.65
C THR A 184 -14.98 9.86 13.84
N MET A 185 -14.53 10.31 12.67
CA MET A 185 -13.80 9.47 11.73
C MET A 185 -12.70 10.20 10.96
N ARG A 186 -11.53 9.58 10.89
CA ARG A 186 -10.39 10.01 10.07
C ARG A 186 -9.67 8.81 9.51
N GLY A 187 -9.28 8.84 8.23
CA GLY A 187 -8.58 7.72 7.63
C GLY A 187 -7.85 8.03 6.34
N GLY A 188 -7.01 7.07 5.94
CA GLY A 188 -6.27 7.13 4.70
C GLY A 188 -5.88 5.74 4.19
N ALA A 189 -5.85 5.61 2.87
CA ALA A 189 -5.24 4.51 2.14
C ALA A 189 -3.87 4.98 1.63
N LEU A 190 -2.80 4.63 2.36
CA LEU A 190 -1.43 4.94 2.01
C LEU A 190 -1.02 4.18 0.75
N LEU A 191 -0.72 4.89 -0.33
CA LEU A 191 -0.17 4.30 -1.54
C LEU A 191 1.32 3.98 -1.32
N ARG A 192 1.71 2.75 -1.63
CA ARG A 192 3.07 2.25 -1.35
C ARG A 192 3.86 1.93 -2.60
N THR A 193 3.23 1.27 -3.56
CA THR A 193 3.90 0.83 -4.78
C THR A 193 3.01 1.08 -5.99
N VAL A 194 3.61 1.67 -7.02
CA VAL A 194 2.98 1.92 -8.33
C VAL A 194 3.83 1.39 -9.46
N ARG A 195 3.23 1.20 -10.63
CA ARG A 195 3.92 0.79 -11.85
C ARG A 195 3.51 1.67 -13.02
N HIS A 196 4.49 2.16 -13.76
CA HIS A 196 4.25 2.87 -15.01
C HIS A 196 3.66 1.92 -16.06
N ARG A 197 2.56 2.33 -16.70
CA ARG A 197 1.93 1.49 -17.74
C ARG A 197 2.71 1.47 -19.05
N THR A 198 3.56 2.47 -19.29
CA THR A 198 4.31 2.62 -20.54
C THR A 198 5.55 1.72 -20.62
N ASP A 199 6.31 1.60 -19.54
CA ASP A 199 7.60 0.89 -19.50
C ASP A 199 7.66 -0.21 -18.43
N ASN A 200 6.55 -0.44 -17.71
CA ASN A 200 6.46 -1.40 -16.59
C ASN A 200 7.42 -1.13 -15.42
N LYS A 201 8.00 0.07 -15.32
CA LYS A 201 8.87 0.44 -14.20
C LYS A 201 8.08 0.45 -12.89
N VAL A 202 8.55 -0.31 -11.89
CA VAL A 202 7.95 -0.39 -10.56
C VAL A 202 8.64 0.58 -9.61
N ILE A 203 7.85 1.41 -8.91
CA ILE A 203 8.31 2.35 -7.89
C ILE A 203 7.85 1.86 -6.53
N CYS A 204 8.76 1.30 -5.73
CA CYS A 204 8.43 0.62 -4.47
C CYS A 204 8.80 1.42 -3.21
N GLY A 205 7.77 1.81 -2.47
CA GLY A 205 7.84 2.45 -1.16
C GLY A 205 7.23 3.86 -1.17
N PRO A 206 6.54 4.27 -0.09
CA PRO A 206 5.81 5.55 -0.02
C PRO A 206 6.62 6.77 -0.42
N SER A 207 7.87 6.88 0.05
CA SER A 207 8.68 8.07 -0.24
C SER A 207 9.15 8.15 -1.68
N LEU A 208 9.51 7.01 -2.29
CA LEU A 208 9.92 6.97 -3.70
C LEU A 208 8.73 7.21 -4.63
N LEU A 209 7.55 6.74 -4.24
CA LEU A 209 6.30 7.06 -4.94
C LEU A 209 6.08 8.58 -4.94
N VAL A 210 6.18 9.24 -3.78
CA VAL A 210 6.04 10.71 -3.72
C VAL A 210 7.11 11.42 -4.56
N ASP A 211 8.36 10.96 -4.53
CA ASP A 211 9.42 11.53 -5.38
C ASP A 211 9.10 11.37 -6.88
N GLU A 212 8.52 10.24 -7.28
CA GLU A 212 8.08 10.03 -8.66
C GLU A 212 6.92 10.96 -9.04
N ILE A 213 5.93 11.19 -8.15
CA ILE A 213 4.85 12.14 -8.39
C ILE A 213 5.39 13.57 -8.54
N LEU A 214 6.34 13.98 -7.69
CA LEU A 214 7.00 15.29 -7.78
C LEU A 214 7.74 15.44 -9.11
N ARG A 215 8.48 14.40 -9.53
CA ARG A 215 9.20 14.35 -10.80
C ARG A 215 8.24 14.48 -11.98
N LEU A 216 7.17 13.70 -12.01
CA LEU A 216 6.14 13.72 -13.08
C LEU A 216 5.37 15.03 -13.13
N SER A 217 5.24 15.72 -11.99
CA SER A 217 4.56 17.02 -11.91
C SER A 217 5.49 18.21 -12.20
N GLY A 218 6.81 17.99 -12.25
CA GLY A 218 7.82 19.05 -12.32
C GLY A 218 7.89 19.94 -11.08
N ALA A 219 7.48 19.43 -9.92
CA ALA A 219 7.51 20.16 -8.66
C ALA A 219 8.73 19.77 -7.83
N SER A 220 9.39 20.75 -7.21
CA SER A 220 10.59 20.51 -6.39
C SER A 220 10.29 19.98 -4.98
N THR A 221 9.11 20.29 -4.45
CA THR A 221 8.67 19.90 -3.10
C THR A 221 7.16 19.66 -3.09
N ILE A 222 6.67 18.96 -2.06
CA ILE A 222 5.23 18.76 -1.84
C ILE A 222 4.52 20.11 -1.64
N ASP A 223 5.15 21.03 -0.91
CA ASP A 223 4.61 22.38 -0.72
C ASP A 223 4.45 23.13 -2.04
N HIS A 224 5.48 23.10 -2.90
CA HIS A 224 5.40 23.66 -4.24
C HIS A 224 4.28 23.02 -5.06
N LEU A 225 4.17 21.70 -5.05
CA LEU A 225 3.12 20.98 -5.77
C LEU A 225 1.72 21.40 -5.30
N VAL A 226 1.44 21.29 -3.99
CA VAL A 226 0.09 21.49 -3.46
C VAL A 226 -0.29 22.98 -3.45
N ASN A 227 0.58 23.85 -2.93
CA ASN A 227 0.23 25.25 -2.68
C ASN A 227 0.50 26.16 -3.88
N ARG A 228 1.48 25.85 -4.75
CA ARG A 228 1.80 26.68 -5.91
C ARG A 228 1.22 26.13 -7.20
N THR A 229 1.39 24.84 -7.45
CA THR A 229 0.95 24.20 -8.70
C THR A 229 -0.53 23.86 -8.68
N TRP A 230 -1.04 23.32 -7.57
CA TRP A 230 -2.44 22.91 -7.42
C TRP A 230 -3.31 23.95 -6.71
N ASN A 231 -2.73 25.07 -6.23
CA ASN A 231 -3.47 26.13 -5.55
C ASN A 231 -4.40 25.60 -4.42
N GLY A 232 -3.95 24.59 -3.68
CA GLY A 232 -4.70 23.95 -2.59
C GLY A 232 -5.78 22.94 -3.00
N ASP A 233 -6.08 22.78 -4.30
CA ASP A 233 -7.04 21.78 -4.76
C ASP A 233 -6.38 20.39 -4.83
N ILE A 234 -6.72 19.59 -3.84
CA ILE A 234 -6.24 18.23 -3.58
C ILE A 234 -7.30 17.16 -3.87
N PHE A 235 -8.35 17.48 -4.64
CA PHE A 235 -9.38 16.50 -4.96
C PHE A 235 -8.82 15.35 -5.80
N ALA A 236 -9.14 14.11 -5.44
CA ALA A 236 -8.53 12.92 -6.04
C ALA A 236 -9.39 12.22 -7.09
N LEU A 237 -10.71 12.49 -7.13
CA LEU A 237 -11.65 11.63 -7.86
C LEU A 237 -12.04 12.15 -9.25
N SER A 238 -11.58 13.34 -9.63
CA SER A 238 -11.78 13.89 -10.97
C SER A 238 -10.70 14.90 -11.33
N PRO A 239 -10.52 15.20 -12.62
CA PRO A 239 -9.75 16.36 -13.04
C PRO A 239 -10.29 17.66 -12.43
N PRO A 240 -9.43 18.66 -12.20
CA PRO A 240 -9.85 19.97 -11.71
C PRO A 240 -10.70 20.71 -12.76
N THR A 241 -11.66 21.49 -12.29
CA THR A 241 -12.48 22.38 -13.11
C THR A 241 -12.37 23.81 -12.56
N PRO A 242 -11.82 24.78 -13.32
CA PRO A 242 -11.35 24.67 -14.70
C PRO A 242 -10.04 23.86 -14.84
N PRO A 243 -9.74 23.33 -16.05
CA PRO A 243 -8.49 22.62 -16.30
C PRO A 243 -7.26 23.48 -16.00
N ARG A 244 -6.21 22.86 -15.47
CA ARG A 244 -4.89 23.48 -15.22
C ARG A 244 -3.77 22.64 -15.82
N GLY A 245 -2.58 23.24 -15.95
CA GLY A 245 -1.43 22.58 -16.55
C GLY A 245 -1.01 21.30 -15.84
N THR A 246 -1.03 21.28 -14.50
CA THR A 246 -0.56 20.12 -13.72
C THR A 246 -1.58 19.70 -12.67
N PHE A 247 -1.93 18.42 -12.64
CA PHE A 247 -2.87 17.85 -11.67
C PHE A 247 -2.74 16.32 -11.58
N MET A 248 -3.35 15.74 -10.55
CA MET A 248 -3.34 14.30 -10.30
C MET A 248 -4.72 13.84 -9.86
N TYR A 249 -5.20 12.74 -10.46
CA TYR A 249 -6.52 12.19 -10.16
C TYR A 249 -6.57 10.68 -10.42
N LEU A 250 -7.58 10.03 -9.85
CA LEU A 250 -7.92 8.64 -10.07
C LEU A 250 -9.00 8.54 -11.14
N ARG A 251 -8.85 7.59 -12.06
CA ARG A 251 -9.90 7.22 -13.00
C ARG A 251 -10.04 5.72 -13.09
N ARG A 252 -11.22 5.26 -13.49
CA ARG A 252 -11.44 3.84 -13.75
C ARG A 252 -10.63 3.40 -14.97
N ALA A 253 -10.03 2.22 -14.89
CA ALA A 253 -9.38 1.57 -16.01
C ALA A 253 -10.44 1.21 -17.06
N THR A 254 -10.22 1.64 -18.31
CA THR A 254 -11.14 1.39 -19.43
C THR A 254 -10.89 0.05 -20.12
N GLN A 255 -9.86 -0.69 -19.71
CA GLN A 255 -9.47 -1.92 -20.38
C GLN A 255 -10.09 -3.13 -19.68
N ASN A 256 -10.81 -3.93 -20.47
CA ASN A 256 -11.13 -5.30 -20.09
C ASN A 256 -9.81 -6.07 -19.89
N PRO A 257 -9.70 -6.93 -18.87
CA PRO A 257 -8.50 -7.74 -18.67
C PRO A 257 -8.21 -8.54 -19.94
N VAL A 258 -6.96 -8.51 -20.43
CA VAL A 258 -6.53 -9.16 -21.68
C VAL A 258 -6.92 -10.64 -21.72
N ASP A 259 -7.01 -11.29 -20.55
CA ASP A 259 -7.40 -12.70 -20.38
C ASP A 259 -8.72 -12.88 -19.59
N GLY A 260 -9.52 -11.82 -19.43
CA GLY A 260 -10.73 -11.82 -18.59
C GLY A 260 -10.50 -12.01 -17.09
N LYS A 261 -9.26 -12.29 -16.65
CA LYS A 261 -8.91 -12.50 -15.24
C LYS A 261 -8.45 -11.20 -14.58
N ARG A 262 -9.19 -10.76 -13.58
CA ARG A 262 -8.77 -9.67 -12.69
C ARG A 262 -7.57 -10.13 -11.85
N PRO A 263 -6.62 -9.24 -11.52
CA PRO A 263 -5.50 -9.59 -10.67
C PRO A 263 -5.98 -10.04 -9.30
N THR A 264 -5.38 -11.11 -8.77
CA THR A 264 -5.64 -11.53 -7.39
C THR A 264 -5.10 -10.48 -6.42
N VAL A 265 -5.97 -9.99 -5.54
CA VAL A 265 -5.60 -9.10 -4.44
C VAL A 265 -5.26 -9.95 -3.23
N TYR A 266 -4.04 -9.76 -2.71
CA TYR A 266 -3.54 -10.38 -1.50
C TYR A 266 -3.54 -9.38 -0.36
N ARG A 267 -3.50 -9.88 0.87
CA ARG A 267 -3.43 -9.06 2.08
C ARG A 267 -2.39 -9.56 3.07
N SER A 268 -1.85 -8.66 3.88
CA SER A 268 -0.82 -8.95 4.88
C SER A 268 -0.83 -7.93 6.02
N PRO A 269 -0.11 -8.19 7.13
CA PRO A 269 0.22 -7.16 8.10
C PRO A 269 0.86 -5.92 7.47
N ARG A 270 0.65 -4.76 8.09
CA ARG A 270 1.25 -3.48 7.65
C ARG A 270 2.75 -3.46 7.88
N ILE A 271 3.47 -2.70 7.06
CA ILE A 271 4.91 -2.50 7.18
C ILE A 271 5.18 -1.34 8.15
N GLY A 272 6.11 -1.53 9.08
CA GLY A 272 6.56 -0.48 10.00
C GLY A 272 5.80 -0.41 11.31
N LEU A 273 4.87 -1.33 11.56
CA LEU A 273 4.34 -1.57 12.91
C LEU A 273 5.13 -2.69 13.59
N ASP A 274 5.49 -2.43 14.84
CA ASP A 274 6.20 -3.37 15.70
C ASP A 274 5.74 -3.25 17.15
N LEU A 275 6.19 -4.20 17.96
CA LEU A 275 5.91 -4.28 19.39
C LEU A 275 7.05 -3.69 20.25
N SER A 276 8.07 -3.09 19.63
CA SER A 276 9.29 -2.63 20.30
C SER A 276 9.14 -1.29 21.05
N ASN A 277 8.05 -0.57 20.81
CA ASN A 277 7.78 0.68 21.50
C ASN A 277 7.74 0.45 23.02
N PRO A 278 8.47 1.22 23.84
CA PRO A 278 8.58 1.00 25.29
C PRO A 278 7.26 0.90 26.06
N ASP A 279 6.21 1.58 25.57
CA ASP A 279 4.89 1.60 26.20
C ASP A 279 4.06 0.35 25.83
N THR A 280 4.54 -0.47 24.88
CA THR A 280 3.88 -1.70 24.46
C THR A 280 3.92 -2.73 25.56
N THR A 281 2.74 -3.12 26.04
CA THR A 281 2.57 -4.25 26.94
C THR A 281 2.23 -5.52 26.15
N GLY A 282 2.44 -6.69 26.75
CA GLY A 282 1.99 -7.97 26.19
C GLY A 282 0.48 -8.23 26.30
N SER A 283 -0.31 -7.22 26.65
CA SER A 283 -1.77 -7.36 26.76
C SER A 283 -2.40 -7.53 25.38
N ILE A 284 -3.34 -8.48 25.25
CA ILE A 284 -4.07 -8.74 24.01
C ILE A 284 -4.96 -7.56 23.58
N THR A 285 -5.31 -6.70 24.53
CA THR A 285 -6.09 -5.48 24.32
C THR A 285 -5.21 -4.26 24.00
N HIS A 286 -3.88 -4.38 24.10
CA HIS A 286 -3.00 -3.26 23.81
C HIS A 286 -3.07 -2.94 22.31
N PRO A 287 -3.27 -1.67 21.88
CA PRO A 287 -3.52 -1.37 20.46
C PRO A 287 -2.44 -1.88 19.50
N ARG A 288 -1.15 -1.77 19.87
CA ARG A 288 -0.07 -2.35 19.05
C ARG A 288 -0.20 -3.87 18.87
N VAL A 289 -0.59 -4.60 19.92
CA VAL A 289 -0.78 -6.06 19.85
C VAL A 289 -1.99 -6.38 18.96
N VAL A 290 -3.08 -5.64 19.11
CA VAL A 290 -4.29 -5.79 18.28
C VAL A 290 -4.00 -5.55 16.80
N PHE A 291 -3.27 -4.49 16.46
CA PHE A 291 -3.16 -4.00 15.09
C PHE A 291 -1.91 -4.46 14.33
N VAL A 292 -0.83 -4.90 14.99
CA VAL A 292 0.41 -5.29 14.29
C VAL A 292 0.18 -6.48 13.34
N GLY A 293 -0.74 -7.39 13.68
CA GLY A 293 -1.07 -8.54 12.85
C GLY A 293 -2.27 -8.35 11.92
N LYS A 294 -2.98 -7.22 11.97
CA LYS A 294 -4.18 -7.00 11.16
C LYS A 294 -3.82 -6.95 9.67
N PRO A 295 -4.57 -7.61 8.78
CA PRO A 295 -4.22 -7.74 7.38
C PRO A 295 -4.61 -6.49 6.55
N TYR A 296 -4.19 -5.30 6.99
CA TYR A 296 -4.59 -4.01 6.40
C TYR A 296 -3.67 -3.50 5.30
N ARG A 297 -2.68 -4.31 4.88
CA ARG A 297 -1.88 -4.05 3.68
C ARG A 297 -2.40 -4.91 2.54
N TYR A 298 -2.77 -4.29 1.43
CA TYR A 298 -3.32 -4.94 0.25
C TYR A 298 -2.40 -4.74 -0.95
N PHE A 299 -2.26 -5.77 -1.78
CA PHE A 299 -1.35 -5.72 -2.91
C PHE A 299 -1.66 -6.76 -3.99
N THR A 300 -1.14 -6.50 -5.19
CA THR A 300 -1.07 -7.47 -6.29
C THR A 300 0.38 -7.84 -6.58
N HIS A 301 0.60 -8.92 -7.32
CA HIS A 301 1.94 -9.37 -7.76
C HIS A 301 2.96 -9.53 -6.61
N PRO A 302 2.76 -10.45 -5.64
CA PRO A 302 3.60 -10.56 -4.45
C PRO A 302 5.11 -10.69 -4.74
N GLY A 303 5.49 -11.41 -5.80
CA GLY A 303 6.89 -11.56 -6.22
C GLY A 303 7.57 -10.26 -6.64
N LEU A 304 6.83 -9.25 -7.12
CA LEU A 304 7.38 -7.92 -7.45
C LEU A 304 7.62 -7.06 -6.20
N LEU A 305 6.97 -7.41 -5.08
CA LEU A 305 7.01 -6.64 -3.83
C LEU A 305 7.93 -7.28 -2.78
N ALA A 306 8.73 -8.27 -3.18
CA ALA A 306 9.50 -9.10 -2.26
C ALA A 306 10.70 -8.40 -1.62
N TYR A 307 11.00 -7.13 -1.92
CA TYR A 307 12.12 -6.42 -1.27
C TYR A 307 11.72 -5.73 0.04
N LYS A 308 10.62 -4.95 0.04
CA LYS A 308 10.12 -4.23 1.23
C LYS A 308 8.88 -4.92 1.77
N GLY A 309 8.96 -5.36 3.03
CA GLY A 309 7.85 -6.05 3.68
C GLY A 309 7.73 -7.54 3.36
N ARG A 310 8.82 -8.17 2.91
CA ARG A 310 8.86 -9.60 2.53
C ARG A 310 8.24 -10.52 3.58
N VAL A 311 8.59 -10.32 4.86
CA VAL A 311 8.12 -11.17 5.94
C VAL A 311 6.64 -10.93 6.29
N GLN A 312 6.16 -9.70 6.16
CA GLN A 312 4.73 -9.37 6.23
C GLN A 312 3.97 -10.09 5.11
N THR A 313 4.44 -9.98 3.86
CA THR A 313 3.88 -10.68 2.71
C THR A 313 3.83 -12.18 2.96
N PHE A 314 4.92 -12.78 3.47
CA PHE A 314 4.95 -14.20 3.83
C PHE A 314 3.86 -14.55 4.84
N VAL A 315 3.72 -13.80 5.94
CA VAL A 315 2.68 -14.07 6.95
C VAL A 315 1.27 -13.97 6.35
N GLY A 316 1.02 -12.94 5.54
CA GLY A 316 -0.28 -12.77 4.87
C GLY A 316 -0.63 -13.93 3.94
N LEU A 317 0.31 -14.37 3.11
CA LEU A 317 0.12 -15.49 2.20
C LEU A 317 0.00 -16.82 2.95
N TYR A 318 0.82 -17.05 3.97
CA TYR A 318 0.79 -18.25 4.81
C TYR A 318 -0.60 -18.43 5.45
N ASN A 319 -1.11 -17.38 6.09
CA ASN A 319 -2.43 -17.42 6.71
C ASN A 319 -3.54 -17.62 5.67
N MET A 320 -3.52 -16.90 4.54
CA MET A 320 -4.53 -17.04 3.48
C MET A 320 -4.57 -18.46 2.90
N LEU A 321 -3.39 -19.06 2.64
CA LEU A 321 -3.33 -20.41 2.09
C LEU A 321 -3.89 -21.45 3.07
N ILE A 322 -3.59 -21.32 4.37
CA ILE A 322 -4.14 -22.25 5.37
C ILE A 322 -5.64 -22.01 5.58
N GLU A 323 -6.04 -20.77 5.85
CA GLU A 323 -7.40 -20.44 6.29
C GLU A 323 -8.42 -20.43 5.15
N SER A 324 -8.04 -19.90 3.97
CA SER A 324 -8.96 -19.75 2.84
C SER A 324 -8.84 -20.86 1.80
N LYS A 325 -7.68 -21.52 1.69
CA LYS A 325 -7.45 -22.60 0.72
C LYS A 325 -7.33 -23.99 1.35
N GLY A 326 -7.32 -24.08 2.69
CA GLY A 326 -7.34 -25.35 3.41
C GLY A 326 -6.06 -26.16 3.27
N TYR A 327 -4.92 -25.53 2.96
CA TYR A 327 -3.63 -26.23 2.95
C TYR A 327 -3.25 -26.67 4.36
N ALA A 328 -2.72 -27.89 4.50
CA ALA A 328 -2.12 -28.34 5.75
C ALA A 328 -0.82 -27.57 6.05
N GLU A 329 -0.54 -27.28 7.33
CA GLU A 329 0.57 -26.38 7.75
C GLU A 329 1.98 -26.86 7.34
N ASP A 330 2.12 -28.15 7.00
CA ASP A 330 3.37 -28.81 6.60
C ASP A 330 3.32 -29.45 5.21
N SER A 331 2.28 -29.12 4.43
CA SER A 331 2.08 -29.73 3.12
C SER A 331 3.15 -29.25 2.13
N MET A 332 3.59 -30.16 1.26
CA MET A 332 4.51 -29.81 0.17
C MET A 332 3.87 -28.83 -0.82
N GLU A 333 2.54 -28.89 -0.94
CA GLU A 333 1.74 -27.99 -1.76
C GLU A 333 1.73 -26.57 -1.18
N LEU A 334 1.61 -26.40 0.15
CA LEU A 334 1.74 -25.10 0.82
C LEU A 334 3.10 -24.47 0.54
N LYS A 335 4.16 -25.27 0.75
CA LYS A 335 5.55 -24.84 0.52
C LYS A 335 5.76 -24.42 -0.93
N LYS A 336 5.26 -25.20 -1.89
CA LYS A 336 5.31 -24.90 -3.32
C LYS A 336 4.54 -23.62 -3.65
N ALA A 337 3.32 -23.46 -3.15
CA ALA A 337 2.51 -22.27 -3.38
C ALA A 337 3.18 -20.99 -2.84
N LEU A 338 3.74 -21.03 -1.64
CA LEU A 338 4.49 -19.89 -1.06
C LEU A 338 5.72 -19.54 -1.89
N ARG A 339 6.47 -20.56 -2.32
CA ARG A 339 7.65 -20.39 -3.19
C ARG A 339 7.27 -19.69 -4.48
N ASP A 340 6.24 -20.18 -5.15
CA ASP A 340 5.82 -19.70 -6.47
C ASP A 340 5.22 -18.28 -6.38
N LEU A 341 4.46 -17.97 -5.32
CA LEU A 341 3.88 -16.63 -5.11
C LEU A 341 4.93 -15.58 -4.71
N LEU A 342 5.87 -15.92 -3.83
CA LEU A 342 6.87 -14.99 -3.30
C LEU A 342 8.11 -14.86 -4.20
N GLY A 343 8.35 -15.82 -5.10
CA GLY A 343 9.59 -15.90 -5.86
C GLY A 343 10.82 -16.18 -4.98
N LEU A 344 10.66 -16.91 -3.87
CA LEU A 344 11.75 -17.24 -2.95
C LEU A 344 12.34 -18.63 -3.24
N GLY A 345 13.62 -18.82 -2.92
CA GLY A 345 14.24 -20.14 -2.92
C GLY A 345 13.62 -21.07 -1.86
N GLU A 346 13.62 -22.37 -2.13
CA GLU A 346 12.97 -23.38 -1.29
C GLU A 346 13.50 -23.41 0.16
N GLN A 347 14.82 -23.23 0.32
CA GLN A 347 15.45 -23.17 1.64
C GLN A 347 14.94 -21.98 2.46
N ASN A 348 14.72 -20.82 1.83
CA ASN A 348 14.19 -19.63 2.51
C ASN A 348 12.75 -19.83 2.97
N VAL A 349 11.90 -20.42 2.12
CA VAL A 349 10.51 -20.74 2.49
C VAL A 349 10.48 -21.72 3.66
N SER A 350 11.30 -22.78 3.60
CA SER A 350 11.41 -23.77 4.68
C SER A 350 11.79 -23.10 6.01
N LYS A 351 12.81 -22.24 5.98
CA LYS A 351 13.26 -21.49 7.15
C LYS A 351 12.16 -20.58 7.70
N TYR A 352 11.45 -19.85 6.85
CA TYR A 352 10.39 -18.95 7.27
C TYR A 352 9.22 -19.69 7.94
N MET A 353 8.82 -20.83 7.37
CA MET A 353 7.80 -21.71 7.97
C MET A 353 8.26 -22.22 9.35
N ALA A 354 9.51 -22.68 9.45
CA ALA A 354 10.07 -23.17 10.71
C ALA A 354 10.15 -22.09 11.80
N ASP A 355 10.59 -20.87 11.45
CA ASP A 355 10.67 -19.75 12.37
C ASP A 355 9.27 -19.32 12.86
N TYR A 356 8.30 -19.23 11.94
CA TYR A 356 6.91 -18.94 12.29
C TYR A 356 6.34 -19.97 13.25
N ARG A 357 6.51 -21.27 12.94
CA ARG A 357 6.04 -22.38 13.77
C ARG A 357 6.70 -22.38 15.15
N SER A 358 8.01 -22.15 15.23
CA SER A 358 8.74 -22.07 16.49
C SER A 358 8.13 -21.00 17.40
N GLY A 359 7.81 -19.83 16.82
CA GLY A 359 7.06 -18.77 17.50
C GLY A 359 5.70 -19.20 17.99
N TYR A 360 4.91 -19.87 17.12
CA TYR A 360 3.58 -20.35 17.47
C TYR A 360 3.61 -21.40 18.58
N GLN A 361 4.50 -22.38 18.52
CA GLN A 361 4.54 -23.48 19.50
C GLN A 361 5.07 -23.02 20.86
N GLY A 362 6.20 -22.32 20.89
CA GLY A 362 6.94 -22.01 22.12
C GLY A 362 7.19 -20.54 22.41
N GLY A 363 6.87 -19.64 21.47
CA GLY A 363 7.13 -18.21 21.62
C GLY A 363 6.26 -17.57 22.70
N LYS A 364 6.85 -16.63 23.44
CA LYS A 364 6.16 -15.79 24.43
C LYS A 364 6.09 -14.37 23.91
N LEU A 365 4.89 -13.81 23.77
CA LEU A 365 4.70 -12.45 23.24
C LEU A 365 5.54 -11.40 23.99
N LYS A 366 5.66 -11.55 25.32
CA LYS A 366 6.47 -10.68 26.18
C LYS A 366 7.94 -10.56 25.74
N SER A 367 8.49 -11.59 25.09
CA SER A 367 9.87 -11.58 24.56
C SER A 367 10.04 -10.61 23.39
N PHE A 368 8.95 -10.16 22.76
CA PHE A 368 8.96 -9.30 21.59
C PHE A 368 8.37 -7.91 21.86
N THR A 369 7.96 -7.61 23.10
CA THR A 369 7.29 -6.34 23.46
C THR A 369 8.22 -5.38 24.18
N GLY A 370 8.00 -4.09 24.01
CA GLY A 370 8.79 -3.04 24.66
C GLY A 370 10.26 -3.12 24.26
N ARG A 371 11.14 -2.84 25.23
CA ARG A 371 12.60 -2.88 24.98
C ARG A 371 13.10 -4.25 24.50
N ALA A 372 12.44 -5.34 24.89
CA ALA A 372 12.80 -6.69 24.44
C ALA A 372 12.53 -6.91 22.95
N GLY A 373 11.56 -6.19 22.38
CA GLY A 373 11.23 -6.24 20.95
C GLY A 373 12.17 -5.46 20.03
N LYS A 374 13.18 -4.77 20.57
CA LYS A 374 14.07 -3.93 19.75
C LYS A 374 14.84 -4.78 18.76
N GLY A 375 14.76 -4.44 17.47
CA GLY A 375 15.46 -5.15 16.39
C GLY A 375 14.70 -6.34 15.81
N VAL A 376 13.55 -6.73 16.38
CA VAL A 376 12.73 -7.85 15.87
C VAL A 376 12.35 -7.63 14.40
N CYS A 377 11.92 -6.42 14.03
CA CYS A 377 11.58 -6.09 12.64
C CYS A 377 12.77 -5.99 11.67
N GLN A 378 14.00 -6.04 12.17
CA GLN A 378 15.21 -6.06 11.33
C GLN A 378 15.66 -7.50 11.02
N SER A 379 15.16 -8.50 11.76
CA SER A 379 15.45 -9.92 11.56
C SER A 379 14.21 -10.65 11.05
N ALA A 380 14.32 -11.26 9.87
CA ALA A 380 13.22 -12.04 9.32
C ALA A 380 12.79 -13.19 10.24
N SER A 381 13.76 -13.86 10.87
CA SER A 381 13.53 -14.99 11.78
C SER A 381 12.79 -14.55 13.04
N GLU A 382 13.25 -13.46 13.68
CA GLU A 382 12.63 -12.96 14.91
C GLU A 382 11.24 -12.37 14.65
N TYR A 383 11.05 -11.66 13.54
CA TYR A 383 9.73 -11.18 13.14
C TYR A 383 8.74 -12.33 12.95
N LEU A 384 9.15 -13.41 12.26
CA LEU A 384 8.27 -14.56 12.03
C LEU A 384 7.94 -15.29 13.33
N ARG A 385 8.91 -15.46 14.24
CA ARG A 385 8.65 -16.00 15.58
C ARG A 385 7.68 -15.13 16.38
N MET A 386 7.84 -13.80 16.33
CA MET A 386 6.91 -12.86 16.95
C MET A 386 5.50 -13.04 16.39
N MET A 387 5.35 -13.13 15.06
CA MET A 387 4.05 -13.27 14.42
C MET A 387 3.38 -14.62 14.73
N GLY A 388 4.15 -15.70 14.83
CA GLY A 388 3.65 -17.00 15.30
C GLY A 388 3.17 -16.93 16.76
N ALA A 389 3.96 -16.33 17.65
CA ALA A 389 3.59 -16.15 19.05
C ALA A 389 2.35 -15.26 19.22
N LEU A 390 2.24 -14.20 18.40
CA LEU A 390 1.09 -13.32 18.35
C LEU A 390 -0.17 -14.07 17.93
N ARG A 391 -0.11 -14.89 16.88
CA ARG A 391 -1.26 -15.68 16.41
C ARG A 391 -1.80 -16.60 17.51
N LYS A 392 -0.91 -17.28 18.25
CA LYS A 392 -1.30 -18.15 19.36
C LYS A 392 -2.04 -17.42 20.48
N VAL A 393 -1.69 -16.15 20.73
CA VAL A 393 -2.26 -15.37 21.84
C VAL A 393 -3.58 -14.69 21.46
N LEU A 394 -3.84 -14.51 20.16
CA LEU A 394 -5.06 -13.88 19.63
C LEU A 394 -6.11 -14.88 19.14
N GLN A 395 -5.80 -16.17 19.10
CA GLN A 395 -6.76 -17.26 18.99
C GLN A 395 -7.36 -17.56 20.37
#